data_AF-A0A538J342-F1
#
_entry.id   AF-A0A538J342-F1
#
_cell.length_a   1.000
_cell.length_b   1.000
_cell.length_c   1.000
_cell.angle_alpha   90.00
_cell.angle_beta   90.00
_cell.angle_gamma   90.00
#
_symmetry.space_group_name_H-M   'P 1'
#
loop_
_entity.id
_entity.type
_entity.pdbx_description
1 polymer ?
#
loop_
_entity_poly.entity_id
_entity_poly.type
_entity_poly.pdbx_seq_one_letter_code
_entity_poly.pdbx_strand_id
1 'polypeptide(L)'
;MSERPPTDAELEAAVERLSDPERFRAAEARVARAAPQLQRVLGQALHEGGWFGEAHDAEVLKAATAPDEDERLRAVRTLLAEETRMGMMVGVAVGWELALELGQHRQED
;
A
#
# COMPACT_ATOMS: atom_id res chain seq x y z
N MET A 1 16.93 12.72 19.20
CA MET A 1 17.15 11.45 19.95
C MET A 1 17.43 10.38 18.91
N SER A 2 18.49 9.57 19.04
CA SER A 2 18.68 8.42 18.14
C SER A 2 17.64 7.37 18.47
N GLU A 3 16.54 7.34 17.73
CA GLU A 3 15.60 6.22 17.78
C GLU A 3 16.31 4.98 17.22
N ARG A 4 16.49 3.98 18.09
CA ARG A 4 16.90 2.64 17.66
C ARG A 4 15.77 2.07 16.78
N PRO A 5 16.08 1.43 15.65
CA PRO A 5 15.06 0.77 14.84
C PRO A 5 14.28 -0.26 15.68
N PRO A 6 12.95 -0.36 15.49
CA PRO A 6 12.12 -1.32 16.22
C PRO A 6 12.57 -2.75 15.92
N THR A 7 12.48 -3.61 16.93
CA THR A 7 12.72 -5.05 16.79
C THR A 7 11.53 -5.77 16.15
N ASP A 8 11.76 -6.96 15.58
CA ASP A 8 10.70 -7.76 14.97
C ASP A 8 9.55 -8.08 15.94
N ALA A 9 9.87 -8.33 17.22
CA ALA A 9 8.86 -8.59 18.25
C ALA A 9 8.02 -7.34 18.58
N GLU A 10 8.63 -6.15 18.57
CA GLU A 10 7.91 -4.89 18.75
C GLU A 10 7.01 -4.60 17.55
N LEU A 11 7.48 -4.92 16.34
CA LEU A 11 6.71 -4.82 15.11
C LEU A 11 5.51 -5.78 15.12
N GLU A 12 5.71 -7.05 15.43
CA GLU A 12 4.64 -8.05 15.48
C GLU A 12 3.58 -7.70 16.54
N ALA A 13 4.01 -7.28 17.73
CA ALA A 13 3.10 -6.82 18.77
C ALA A 13 2.34 -5.54 18.34
N ALA A 14 2.95 -4.68 17.52
CA ALA A 14 2.27 -3.53 16.94
C ALA A 14 1.22 -3.98 15.91
N VAL A 15 1.54 -4.93 15.03
CA VAL A 15 0.59 -5.52 14.07
C VAL A 15 -0.61 -6.13 14.80
N GLU A 16 -0.39 -6.89 15.87
CA GLU A 16 -1.49 -7.49 16.63
C GLU A 16 -2.40 -6.43 17.27
N ARG A 17 -1.83 -5.32 17.74
CA ARG A 17 -2.59 -4.16 18.26
C ARG A 17 -3.40 -3.43 17.19
N LEU A 18 -3.03 -3.57 15.92
CA LEU A 18 -3.74 -3.04 14.76
C LEU A 18 -4.92 -3.97 14.36
N SER A 19 -4.94 -5.24 14.77
CA SER A 19 -6.06 -6.16 14.49
C SER A 19 -7.40 -5.78 15.15
N ASP A 20 -7.43 -4.78 16.04
CA ASP A 20 -8.65 -4.24 16.66
C ASP A 20 -9.43 -3.34 15.68
N PRO A 21 -10.63 -3.75 15.21
CA PRO A 21 -11.39 -2.99 14.22
C PRO A 21 -11.91 -1.64 14.73
N GLU A 22 -12.10 -1.47 16.05
CA GLU A 22 -12.60 -0.20 16.60
C GLU A 22 -11.50 0.87 16.65
N ARG A 23 -10.24 0.46 16.81
CA ARG A 23 -9.08 1.37 16.85
C ARG A 23 -8.87 2.12 15.54
N PHE A 24 -9.23 1.51 14.42
CA PHE A 24 -9.01 2.11 13.11
C PHE A 24 -10.11 3.05 12.64
N ARG A 25 -11.36 2.92 13.11
CA ARG A 25 -12.47 3.73 12.57
C ARG A 25 -12.20 5.23 12.60
N ALA A 26 -11.60 5.73 13.67
CA ALA A 26 -11.27 7.16 13.80
C ALA A 26 -10.13 7.58 12.85
N ALA A 27 -9.15 6.70 12.62
CA ALA A 27 -8.06 6.91 11.68
C ALA A 27 -8.56 6.82 10.23
N GLU A 28 -9.35 5.80 9.89
CA GLU A 28 -10.03 5.63 8.61
C GLU A 28 -10.88 6.85 8.26
N ALA A 29 -11.69 7.36 9.19
CA ALA A 29 -12.51 8.55 8.95
C ALA A 29 -11.66 9.81 8.69
N ARG A 30 -10.46 9.92 9.28
CA ARG A 30 -9.50 11.02 9.01
C ARG A 30 -8.85 10.86 7.64
N VAL A 31 -8.36 9.66 7.34
CA VAL A 31 -7.74 9.31 6.06
C VAL A 31 -8.74 9.47 4.91
N ALA A 32 -9.99 9.06 5.09
CA ALA A 32 -11.05 9.18 4.10
C ALA A 32 -11.27 10.64 3.64
N ARG A 33 -11.08 11.63 4.53
CA ARG A 33 -11.15 13.05 4.15
C ARG A 33 -9.96 13.51 3.29
N ALA A 34 -8.80 12.89 3.47
CA ALA A 34 -7.59 13.13 2.68
C ALA A 34 -7.48 12.20 1.46
N ALA A 35 -8.38 11.21 1.32
CA ALA A 35 -8.27 10.14 0.34
C ALA A 35 -8.08 10.62 -1.11
N PRO A 36 -8.79 11.66 -1.60
CA PRO A 36 -8.57 12.16 -2.97
C PRO A 36 -7.16 12.72 -3.20
N GLN A 37 -6.53 13.26 -2.16
CA GLN A 37 -5.16 13.80 -2.24
C GLN A 37 -4.15 12.66 -2.15
N LEU A 38 -4.36 11.73 -1.23
CA LEU A 38 -3.52 10.53 -1.08
C LEU A 38 -3.56 9.66 -2.34
N GLN A 39 -4.71 9.54 -3.01
CA GLN A 39 -4.82 8.82 -4.29
C GLN A 39 -3.92 9.42 -5.37
N ARG A 40 -3.73 10.75 -5.41
CA ARG A 40 -2.81 11.38 -6.36
C ARG A 40 -1.35 11.03 -6.05
N VAL A 41 -0.97 11.09 -4.77
CA VAL A 41 0.39 10.72 -4.33
C VAL A 41 0.67 9.24 -4.62
N LEU A 42 -0.27 8.36 -4.30
CA LEU A 42 -0.18 6.93 -4.60
C LEU A 42 -0.07 6.68 -6.10
N GLY A 43 -0.92 7.32 -6.91
CA GLY A 43 -0.87 7.20 -8.37
C GLY A 43 0.47 7.64 -8.95
N GLN A 44 1.04 8.73 -8.44
CA GLN A 44 2.37 9.19 -8.83
C GLN A 44 3.46 8.19 -8.42
N ALA A 45 3.46 7.72 -7.18
CA ALA A 45 4.45 6.75 -6.68
C ALA A 45 4.41 5.42 -7.46
N LEU A 46 3.21 4.96 -7.81
CA LEU A 46 3.02 3.74 -8.61
C LEU A 46 3.50 3.94 -10.06
N HIS A 47 3.28 5.12 -10.64
CA HIS A 47 3.75 5.45 -11.98
C HIS A 47 5.28 5.61 -12.03
N GLU A 48 5.87 6.38 -11.10
CA GLU A 48 7.33 6.60 -11.01
C GLU A 48 8.10 5.33 -10.65
N GLY A 49 7.51 4.46 -9.82
CA GLY A 49 8.08 3.15 -9.50
C GLY A 49 8.00 2.12 -10.64
N GLY A 50 7.41 2.48 -11.79
CA GLY A 50 7.27 1.59 -12.94
C GLY A 50 6.30 0.42 -12.70
N TRP A 51 5.48 0.47 -11.65
CA TRP A 51 4.58 -0.62 -11.25
C TRP A 51 3.40 -0.78 -12.21
N PHE A 52 2.93 0.32 -12.79
CA PHE A 52 1.86 0.34 -13.82
C PHE A 52 2.38 0.98 -15.11
N GLY A 53 3.26 0.26 -15.80
CA GLY A 53 3.81 0.64 -17.10
C GLY A 53 3.66 -0.47 -18.15
N GLU A 54 4.43 -0.39 -19.23
CA GLU A 54 4.33 -1.32 -20.38
C GLU A 54 4.44 -2.81 -19.98
N ALA A 55 5.23 -3.13 -18.95
CA ALA A 55 5.35 -4.48 -18.44
C ALA A 55 4.05 -5.00 -17.78
N HIS A 56 3.33 -4.12 -17.09
CA HIS A 56 2.02 -4.44 -16.51
C HIS A 56 0.98 -4.67 -17.61
N ASP A 57 0.94 -3.77 -18.60
CA ASP A 57 0.02 -3.89 -19.74
C ASP A 57 0.25 -5.19 -20.52
N ALA A 58 1.52 -5.61 -20.67
CA ALA A 58 1.87 -6.88 -21.31
C ALA A 58 1.37 -8.10 -20.51
N GLU A 59 1.50 -8.10 -19.19
CA GLU A 59 0.99 -9.20 -18.36
C GLU A 59 -0.54 -9.23 -18.30
N VAL A 60 -1.20 -8.06 -18.27
CA VAL A 60 -2.66 -7.96 -18.40
C VAL A 60 -3.13 -8.52 -19.73
N LEU A 61 -2.50 -8.13 -20.84
CA LEU A 61 -2.83 -8.63 -22.16
C LEU A 61 -2.65 -10.15 -22.23
N LYS A 62 -1.51 -10.66 -21.77
CA LYS A 62 -1.21 -12.09 -21.69
C LYS A 62 -2.26 -12.86 -20.89
N ALA A 63 -2.67 -12.35 -19.73
CA ALA A 63 -3.74 -12.95 -18.94
C ALA A 63 -5.07 -12.93 -19.70
N ALA A 64 -5.43 -11.80 -20.32
CA ALA A 64 -6.69 -11.64 -21.04
C ALA A 64 -6.80 -12.52 -22.29
N THR A 65 -5.68 -12.78 -22.98
CA THR A 65 -5.65 -13.55 -24.23
C THR A 65 -5.24 -15.00 -24.05
N ALA A 66 -5.06 -15.48 -22.82
CA ALA A 66 -4.74 -16.88 -22.56
C ALA A 66 -5.84 -17.80 -23.13
N PRO A 67 -5.48 -18.78 -23.99
CA PRO A 67 -6.45 -19.56 -24.76
C PRO A 67 -7.24 -20.54 -23.88
N ASP A 68 -6.59 -21.10 -22.85
CA ASP A 68 -7.22 -21.97 -21.87
C ASP A 68 -7.92 -21.14 -20.78
N GLU A 69 -9.14 -21.55 -20.41
CA GLU A 69 -9.93 -20.82 -19.42
C GLU A 69 -9.36 -20.90 -18.01
N ASP A 70 -8.87 -22.07 -17.60
CA ASP A 70 -8.28 -22.24 -16.28
C ASP A 70 -6.94 -21.50 -16.18
N GLU A 71 -6.14 -21.49 -17.24
CA GLU A 71 -4.91 -20.72 -17.34
C GLU A 71 -5.18 -19.21 -17.26
N ARG A 72 -6.18 -18.72 -17.99
CA ARG A 72 -6.64 -17.33 -17.91
C ARG A 72 -7.04 -16.94 -16.49
N LEU A 73 -7.87 -17.76 -15.83
CA LEU A 73 -8.29 -17.51 -14.44
C LEU A 73 -7.11 -17.53 -13.46
N ARG A 74 -6.15 -18.45 -13.64
CA ARG A 74 -4.91 -18.47 -12.84
C ARG A 74 -4.10 -17.20 -13.05
N ALA A 75 -3.89 -16.79 -14.29
CA ALA A 75 -3.11 -15.59 -14.63
C ALA A 75 -3.74 -14.32 -14.02
N VAL A 76 -5.06 -14.16 -14.13
CA VAL A 76 -5.78 -13.04 -13.51
C VAL A 76 -5.64 -13.06 -11.98
N ARG A 77 -5.80 -14.22 -11.33
CA ARG A 77 -5.65 -14.32 -9.87
C ARG A 77 -4.24 -13.97 -9.41
N THR A 78 -3.22 -14.41 -10.15
CA THR A 78 -1.84 -14.05 -9.89
C THR A 78 -1.65 -12.55 -9.98
N LEU A 79 -2.09 -11.93 -11.09
CA LEU A 79 -2.03 -10.47 -11.26
C LEU A 79 -2.67 -9.71 -10.10
N LEU A 80 -3.90 -10.07 -9.70
CA LEU A 80 -4.59 -9.44 -8.59
C LEU A 80 -3.84 -9.60 -7.25
N ALA A 81 -3.23 -10.76 -7.01
CA ALA A 81 -2.43 -11.00 -5.81
C ALA A 81 -1.16 -10.15 -5.79
N GLU A 82 -0.48 -10.04 -6.93
CA GLU A 82 0.67 -9.12 -7.11
C GLU A 82 0.24 -7.68 -6.83
N GLU A 83 -0.82 -7.19 -7.49
CA GLU A 83 -1.33 -5.83 -7.33
C GLU A 83 -1.72 -5.50 -5.90
N THR A 84 -2.39 -6.43 -5.22
CA THR A 84 -2.77 -6.27 -3.81
C THR A 84 -1.53 -6.10 -2.93
N ARG A 85 -0.51 -6.93 -3.14
CA ARG A 85 0.74 -6.82 -2.38
C ARG A 85 1.45 -5.50 -2.67
N MET A 86 1.52 -5.08 -3.93
CA MET A 86 2.16 -3.84 -4.36
C MET A 86 1.43 -2.63 -3.76
N GLY A 87 0.10 -2.59 -3.88
CA GLY A 87 -0.74 -1.55 -3.30
C GLY A 87 -0.59 -1.46 -1.77
N MET A 88 -0.51 -2.60 -1.09
CA MET A 88 -0.24 -2.65 0.34
C MET A 88 1.14 -2.04 0.68
N MET A 89 2.21 -2.47 0.01
CA MET A 89 3.57 -1.95 0.28
C MET A 89 3.64 -0.44 0.08
N VAL A 90 3.11 0.07 -1.04
CA VAL A 90 3.12 1.50 -1.34
C VAL A 90 2.22 2.26 -0.35
N GLY A 91 1.03 1.73 -0.03
CA GLY A 91 0.12 2.33 0.94
C GLY A 91 0.74 2.45 2.33
N VAL A 92 1.43 1.41 2.80
CA VAL A 92 2.16 1.43 4.09
C VAL A 92 3.30 2.45 4.06
N ALA A 93 4.10 2.49 2.98
CA ALA A 93 5.18 3.46 2.85
C ALA A 93 4.68 4.91 2.88
N VAL A 94 3.64 5.23 2.11
CA VAL A 94 3.02 6.57 2.13
C VAL A 94 2.45 6.90 3.51
N GLY A 95 1.79 5.94 4.17
CA GLY A 95 1.28 6.12 5.53
C GLY A 95 2.39 6.39 6.55
N TRP A 96 3.53 5.71 6.41
CA TRP A 96 4.70 5.90 7.26
C TRP A 96 5.32 7.30 7.08
N GLU A 97 5.60 7.70 5.84
CA GLU A 97 6.14 9.03 5.55
C GLU A 97 5.20 10.15 5.99
N LEU A 98 3.90 10.00 5.78
CA LEU A 98 2.91 10.96 6.29
C LEU A 98 2.96 11.08 7.82
N ALA A 99 3.13 9.97 8.54
CA ALA A 99 3.24 10.00 10.00
C ALA A 99 4.52 10.69 10.47
N LEU A 100 5.64 10.49 9.76
CA LEU A 100 6.90 11.19 10.03
C LEU A 100 6.77 12.70 9.80
N GLU A 101 6.23 13.11 8.65
CA GLU A 101 6.00 14.52 8.32
C GLU A 101 5.16 15.21 9.41
N LEU A 102 4.02 14.61 9.78
CA LEU A 102 3.16 15.14 10.85
C LEU A 102 3.82 15.15 12.24
N GLY A 103 4.79 14.25 12.48
CA GLY A 103 5.56 14.18 13.71
C GLY A 103 6.63 15.27 13.81
N GLN A 104 7.24 15.65 12.70
CA GLN A 104 8.21 16.74 12.60
C GLN A 104 7.53 18.09 12.86
N HIS A 105 6.37 18.35 12.25
CA HIS A 105 5.59 19.59 12.46
C HIS A 105 5.10 19.77 13.91
N ARG A 106 4.92 18.69 14.68
CA ARG A 106 4.52 18.78 16.10
C ARG A 106 5.67 19.13 17.04
N GLN A 107 6.92 19.04 16.59
CA GLN A 107 8.09 19.39 17.42
C GLN A 107 8.51 20.87 17.24
N GLU A 108 7.97 21.55 16.23
CA GLU A 108 8.26 22.96 15.93
C GLU A 108 7.24 23.94 16.53
N ASP A 109 6.09 23.44 17.02
CA ASP A 109 5.06 24.16 17.81
C ASP A 109 5.22 23.93 19.32
#